data_AF-A0A928X6R5-F1
#
_entry.id   AF-A0A928X6R5-F1
#
_cell.length_a   1.000
_cell.length_b   1.000
_cell.length_c   1.000
_cell.angle_alpha   90.00
_cell.angle_beta   90.00
_cell.angle_gamma   90.00
#
_symmetry.space_group_name_H-M   'P 1'
#
loop_
_entity.id
_entity.type
_entity.pdbx_description
1 polymer ?
#
loop_
_entity_poly.entity_id
_entity_poly.type
_entity_poly.pdbx_seq_one_letter_code
_entity_poly.pdbx_strand_id
1 'polypeptide(L)'
;MNGKKISLRAKLFKPRSHDYRAVTIKTETNGGGIKTLIIALLIAVQLGFLIYLHVSFAFAFKWWVVISFILSVTCCVFVLSSEKNGLSKAVWIIFLLLCFTFSVPIFILSDERIFFRRAKKKYVKVFKRSKNCLKDDFLNLNAGDCVVADCEYLYNTGKFIAYNGSSVNYFPSGYLFFEEVINRLKQAEKFIFIEYYIVSEGVLFNRIYDVLSEKVNKGVDVRIIFDDMGSHRGLTRKVKKKLKLLGIKIMPFNRLVPVFAVGLNYRDHRKIIIIDGKVAFTGGCNLADEYINEKRMHGYWKDNGVIVRGRAVDAFTLIFLRQWEYLTGVKEDYSLFFNNFEKLESKYTVVPYADGLEYNLPIGKGVYENVIIGAKEKVYIMTPYFIPDDTFFNLLVNKALSGVEVKIFIPQIPDKNYVYCVSRNNAEKLVGYGVKVFTVNNTFLHSKVVMSENAVSTGSINVDLRSFYQQFENAVYTDSQEFIKQVEKDFIDLESKSTLLDKDNLKSNNFFYKIFAGLLQIFAPLM
;
A
#
# COMPACT_ATOMS: atom_id res chain seq x y z
N MET A 1 72.11 20.34 76.78
CA MET A 1 73.55 20.24 77.11
C MET A 1 74.29 19.65 75.93
N ASN A 2 75.49 20.18 75.67
CA ASN A 2 76.56 19.73 74.78
C ASN A 2 76.35 19.82 73.27
N GLY A 3 77.12 20.73 72.66
CA GLY A 3 77.19 20.99 71.22
C GLY A 3 78.27 20.22 70.49
N LYS A 4 78.42 20.53 69.19
CA LYS A 4 79.65 20.32 68.40
C LYS A 4 79.57 21.09 67.07
N LYS A 5 80.53 21.99 66.87
CA LYS A 5 80.93 22.62 65.60
C LYS A 5 82.22 21.94 65.15
N ILE A 6 82.36 21.48 63.90
CA ILE A 6 83.66 21.34 63.19
C ILE A 6 83.44 21.55 61.67
N SER A 7 84.40 22.22 61.03
CA SER A 7 84.43 22.74 59.65
C SER A 7 85.48 22.08 58.72
N LEU A 8 85.40 22.40 57.41
CA LEU A 8 86.43 22.36 56.32
C LEU A 8 86.65 20.98 55.63
N ARG A 9 86.89 20.82 54.31
CA ARG A 9 87.60 21.65 53.30
C ARG A 9 87.35 21.09 51.87
N ALA A 10 87.39 21.93 50.83
CA ALA A 10 87.26 21.56 49.41
C ALA A 10 88.62 21.30 48.71
N LYS A 11 88.63 20.53 47.61
CA LYS A 11 89.76 20.34 46.67
C LYS A 11 89.29 20.39 45.20
N LEU A 12 90.01 21.16 44.38
CA LEU A 12 89.88 21.31 42.92
C LEU A 12 90.89 20.42 42.17
N PHE A 13 90.54 19.93 40.98
CA PHE A 13 91.44 19.26 40.02
C PHE A 13 91.33 19.88 38.62
N LYS A 14 92.47 20.00 37.91
CA LYS A 14 92.59 20.40 36.48
C LYS A 14 93.07 19.19 35.64
N PRO A 15 92.67 19.04 34.36
CA PRO A 15 93.18 18.00 33.48
C PRO A 15 94.26 18.51 32.48
N ARG A 16 95.10 17.57 31.99
CA ARG A 16 96.06 17.71 30.88
C ARG A 16 95.88 16.53 29.91
N SER A 17 95.77 16.78 28.60
CA SER A 17 96.52 16.08 27.53
C SER A 17 96.07 16.52 26.12
N HIS A 18 97.03 16.41 25.18
CA HIS A 18 97.03 16.82 23.77
C HIS A 18 96.75 15.62 22.84
N ASP A 19 95.81 15.76 21.89
CA ASP A 19 95.99 15.48 20.45
C ASP A 19 94.64 15.45 19.70
N TYR A 20 94.47 16.30 18.69
CA TYR A 20 93.34 16.30 17.77
C TYR A 20 93.85 16.41 16.33
N ARG A 21 93.68 15.35 15.53
CA ARG A 21 93.38 15.52 14.09
C ARG A 21 91.89 15.25 13.92
N ALA A 22 91.11 16.31 14.08
CA ALA A 22 89.68 16.31 13.84
C ALA A 22 89.42 16.41 12.33
N VAL A 23 88.68 15.44 11.79
CA VAL A 23 88.03 15.56 10.49
C VAL A 23 87.03 16.71 10.58
N THR A 24 87.30 17.83 9.93
CA THR A 24 86.31 18.91 9.77
C THR A 24 85.24 18.46 8.79
N ILE A 25 84.17 17.86 9.33
CA ILE A 25 82.88 17.79 8.64
C ILE A 25 82.38 19.24 8.59
N LYS A 26 82.29 19.83 7.39
CA LYS A 26 81.54 21.07 7.18
C LYS A 26 80.08 20.76 7.48
N THR A 27 79.65 21.03 8.70
CA THR A 27 78.24 21.20 9.00
C THR A 27 77.78 22.45 8.27
N GLU A 28 76.74 22.32 7.43
CA GLU A 28 76.08 23.47 6.83
C GLU A 28 75.59 24.39 7.95
N THR A 29 76.31 25.49 8.18
CA THR A 29 75.91 26.53 9.10
C THR A 29 74.83 27.40 8.45
N ASN A 30 73.72 27.57 9.17
CA ASN A 30 72.82 28.73 9.17
C ASN A 30 71.75 28.85 8.08
N GLY A 31 71.02 27.77 7.79
CA GLY A 31 69.72 27.84 7.07
C GLY A 31 68.51 27.22 7.81
N GLY A 32 68.75 26.47 8.90
CA GLY A 32 67.73 25.70 9.60
C GLY A 32 66.82 26.54 10.51
N GLY A 33 67.38 27.49 11.26
CA GLY A 33 66.63 28.22 12.30
C GLY A 33 65.41 28.99 11.78
N ILE A 34 65.56 29.75 10.68
CA ILE A 34 64.46 30.52 10.08
C ILE A 34 63.41 29.60 9.46
N LYS A 35 63.84 28.53 8.77
CA LYS A 35 62.90 27.53 8.19
C LYS A 35 62.13 26.80 9.29
N THR A 36 62.79 26.38 10.37
CA THR A 36 62.14 25.76 11.53
C THR A 36 61.17 26.73 12.22
N LEU A 37 61.51 28.01 12.33
CA LEU A 37 60.62 29.05 12.87
C LEU A 37 59.38 29.28 11.99
N ILE A 38 59.57 29.36 10.66
CA ILE A 38 58.47 29.48 9.70
C ILE A 38 57.57 28.25 9.76
N ILE A 39 58.13 27.04 9.80
CA ILE A 39 57.36 25.80 9.92
C ILE A 39 56.59 25.77 11.25
N ALA A 40 57.23 26.13 12.37
CA ALA A 40 56.56 26.21 13.67
C ALA A 40 55.42 27.24 13.68
N LEU A 41 55.61 28.39 13.03
CA LEU A 41 54.57 29.42 12.86
C LEU A 41 53.41 28.90 12.01
N LEU A 42 53.68 28.24 10.88
CA LEU A 42 52.65 27.65 10.02
C LEU A 42 51.86 26.56 10.75
N ILE A 43 52.53 25.72 11.54
CA ILE A 43 51.87 24.73 12.41
C ILE A 43 50.98 25.43 13.45
N ALA A 44 51.45 26.51 14.08
CA ALA A 44 50.65 27.27 15.04
C ALA A 44 49.43 27.94 14.39
N VAL A 45 49.58 28.50 13.19
CA VAL A 45 48.48 29.08 12.41
C VAL A 45 47.47 27.99 12.01
N GLN A 46 47.95 26.84 11.54
CA GLN A 46 47.11 25.69 11.20
C GLN A 46 46.35 25.18 12.42
N LEU A 47 47.00 25.04 13.58
CA LEU A 47 46.36 24.68 14.84
C LEU A 47 45.31 25.71 15.26
N GLY A 48 45.64 27.00 15.19
CA GLY A 48 44.70 28.08 15.49
C GLY A 48 43.47 28.05 14.59
N PHE A 49 43.65 27.79 13.29
CA PHE A 49 42.56 27.64 12.33
C PHE A 49 41.70 26.40 12.63
N LEU A 50 42.31 25.26 12.95
CA LEU A 50 41.57 24.05 13.34
C LEU A 50 40.77 24.25 14.63
N ILE A 51 41.34 24.94 15.63
CA ILE A 51 40.64 25.32 16.86
C ILE A 51 39.46 26.24 16.54
N TYR A 52 39.67 27.26 15.70
CA TYR A 52 38.61 28.17 15.28
C TYR A 52 37.46 27.43 14.58
N LEU A 53 37.76 26.53 13.63
CA LEU A 53 36.75 25.70 12.96
C LEU A 53 36.01 24.81 13.96
N HIS A 54 36.73 24.19 14.90
CA HIS A 54 36.13 23.34 15.92
C HIS A 54 35.17 24.12 16.83
N VAL A 55 35.60 25.28 17.35
CA VAL A 55 34.76 26.12 18.21
C VAL A 55 33.56 26.67 17.45
N SER A 56 33.75 27.13 16.21
CA SER A 56 32.67 27.64 15.36
C SER A 56 31.65 26.55 15.04
N PHE A 57 32.12 25.34 14.73
CA PHE A 57 31.27 24.18 14.52
C PHE A 57 30.52 23.81 15.80
N ALA A 58 31.18 23.76 16.96
CA ALA A 58 30.54 23.44 18.23
C ALA A 58 29.45 24.46 18.61
N PHE A 59 29.70 25.75 18.39
CA PHE A 59 28.71 26.81 18.61
C PHE A 59 27.53 26.68 17.64
N ALA A 60 27.79 26.51 16.34
CA ALA A 60 26.75 26.32 15.34
C ALA A 60 25.93 25.05 15.60
N PHE A 61 26.59 23.95 15.99
CA PHE A 61 25.95 22.67 16.30
C PHE A 61 25.00 22.76 17.49
N LYS A 62 25.36 23.51 18.54
CA LYS A 62 24.46 23.77 19.67
C LYS A 62 23.17 24.44 19.22
N TRP A 63 23.25 25.51 18.42
CA TRP A 63 22.07 26.20 17.90
C TRP A 63 21.29 25.33 16.92
N TRP A 64 21.97 24.58 16.07
CA TRP A 64 21.36 23.61 15.16
C TRP A 64 20.49 22.60 15.90
N VAL A 65 20.99 22.02 17.00
CA VAL A 65 20.23 21.05 17.82
C VAL A 65 18.99 21.72 18.43
N VAL A 66 19.12 22.92 19.00
CA VAL A 66 17.99 23.67 19.60
C VAL A 66 16.93 24.00 18.55
N ILE A 67 17.34 24.54 17.40
CA ILE A 67 16.43 24.89 16.30
C ILE A 67 15.75 23.63 15.76
N SER A 68 16.51 22.56 15.53
CA SER A 68 15.97 21.27 15.05
C SER A 68 14.95 20.69 16.01
N PHE A 69 15.20 20.78 17.32
CA PHE A 69 14.24 20.32 18.34
C PHE A 69 12.95 21.13 18.32
N ILE A 70 13.05 22.47 18.30
CA ILE A 70 11.88 23.35 18.21
C ILE A 70 11.05 23.02 16.95
N LEU A 71 11.71 22.94 15.79
CA LEU A 71 11.06 22.58 14.53
C LEU A 71 10.42 21.19 14.60
N SER A 72 11.08 20.21 15.22
CA SER A 72 10.53 18.87 15.40
C SER A 72 9.26 18.89 16.25
N VAL A 73 9.25 19.63 17.36
CA VAL A 73 8.07 19.80 18.20
C VAL A 73 6.93 20.46 17.41
N THR A 74 7.23 21.51 16.65
CA THR A 74 6.26 22.17 15.77
C THR A 74 5.68 21.18 14.73
N CYS A 75 6.52 20.38 14.06
CA CYS A 75 6.08 19.35 13.13
C CYS A 75 5.18 18.31 13.82
N CYS A 76 5.51 17.87 15.05
CA CYS A 76 4.68 16.96 15.82
C CYS A 76 3.29 17.55 16.11
N VAL A 77 3.20 18.84 16.47
CA VAL A 77 1.92 19.54 16.65
C VAL A 77 1.11 19.53 15.34
N PHE A 78 1.73 19.84 14.21
CA PHE A 78 1.05 19.76 12.92
C PHE A 78 0.55 18.36 12.56
N VAL A 79 1.33 17.31 12.86
CA VAL A 79 0.91 15.91 12.67
C VAL A 79 -0.30 15.59 13.55
N LEU A 80 -0.28 16.01 14.83
CA LEU A 80 -1.40 15.81 15.75
C LEU A 80 -2.68 16.50 15.27
N SER A 81 -2.57 17.68 14.68
CA SER A 81 -3.68 18.44 14.10
C SER A 81 -4.14 17.94 12.72
N SER A 82 -3.47 16.95 12.12
CA SER A 82 -3.86 16.40 10.82
C SER A 82 -5.06 15.45 10.90
N GLU A 83 -5.66 15.13 9.75
CA GLU A 83 -6.76 14.16 9.62
C GLU A 83 -6.29 12.69 9.63
N LYS A 84 -4.99 12.43 9.83
CA LYS A 84 -4.45 11.06 9.87
C LYS A 84 -5.05 10.26 11.04
N ASN A 85 -5.19 8.94 10.87
CA ASN A 85 -5.62 8.07 11.95
C ASN A 85 -4.63 8.06 13.13
N GLY A 86 -5.10 7.66 14.31
CA GLY A 86 -4.33 7.73 15.56
C GLY A 86 -2.99 6.99 15.48
N LEU A 87 -2.99 5.78 14.91
CA LEU A 87 -1.77 4.99 14.74
C LEU A 87 -0.77 5.68 13.80
N SER A 88 -1.22 6.20 12.67
CA SER A 88 -0.36 6.92 11.72
C SER A 88 0.23 8.17 12.36
N LYS A 89 -0.55 8.91 13.16
CA LYS A 89 -0.04 10.07 13.93
C LYS A 89 1.08 9.64 14.86
N ALA A 90 0.88 8.59 15.65
CA ALA A 90 1.89 8.07 16.58
C ALA A 90 3.18 7.68 15.86
N VAL A 91 3.09 6.97 14.73
CA VAL A 91 4.25 6.55 13.92
C VAL A 91 5.03 7.76 13.40
N TRP A 92 4.33 8.75 12.84
CA TRP A 92 4.98 9.97 12.34
C TRP A 92 5.64 10.77 13.46
N ILE A 93 5.01 10.89 14.63
CA ILE A 93 5.61 11.55 15.80
C ILE A 93 6.87 10.82 16.24
N ILE A 94 6.84 9.49 16.37
CA ILE A 94 8.02 8.69 16.73
C ILE A 94 9.15 8.94 15.73
N PHE A 95 8.85 8.90 14.43
CA PHE A 95 9.85 9.12 13.38
C PHE A 95 10.43 10.55 13.40
N LEU A 96 9.58 11.56 13.62
CA LEU A 96 10.02 12.95 13.76
C LEU A 96 10.91 13.15 14.99
N LEU A 97 10.57 12.53 16.13
CA LEU A 97 11.37 12.62 17.36
C LEU A 97 12.71 11.89 17.25
N LEU A 98 12.74 10.68 16.67
CA LEU A 98 13.97 9.93 16.47
C LEU A 98 14.89 10.61 15.45
N CYS A 99 14.33 11.25 14.43
CA CYS A 99 15.05 11.94 13.37
C CYS A 99 14.92 13.47 13.49
N PHE A 100 14.94 14.03 14.71
CA PHE A 100 14.62 15.43 14.98
C PHE A 100 15.44 16.45 14.16
N THR A 101 16.70 16.11 13.83
CA THR A 101 17.58 16.93 12.98
C THR A 101 17.09 17.05 11.53
N PHE A 102 16.24 16.14 11.07
CA PHE A 102 15.67 16.10 9.72
C PHE A 102 14.13 16.14 9.74
N SER A 103 13.54 16.57 10.86
CA SER A 103 12.09 16.58 11.08
C SER A 103 11.32 17.36 10.01
N VAL A 104 11.79 18.55 9.60
CA VAL A 104 11.10 19.38 8.59
C VAL A 104 11.05 18.72 7.20
N PRO A 105 12.18 18.28 6.60
CA PRO A 105 12.14 17.52 5.35
C PRO A 105 11.25 16.27 5.43
N ILE A 106 11.36 15.50 6.52
CA ILE A 106 10.54 14.30 6.75
C ILE A 106 9.06 14.66 6.81
N PHE A 107 8.70 15.73 7.53
CA PHE A 107 7.33 16.21 7.65
C PHE A 107 6.76 16.63 6.29
N ILE A 108 7.52 17.39 5.49
CA ILE A 108 7.10 17.80 4.13
C ILE A 108 6.88 16.57 3.24
N LEU A 109 7.75 15.56 3.36
CA LEU A 109 7.60 14.30 2.63
C LEU A 109 6.37 13.50 3.10
N SER A 110 5.99 13.62 4.38
CA SER A 110 4.82 12.94 4.97
C SER A 110 3.47 13.60 4.66
N ASP A 111 3.46 14.90 4.36
CA ASP A 111 2.23 15.65 4.14
C ASP A 111 1.73 15.43 2.69
N GLU A 112 0.69 14.61 2.59
CA GLU A 112 0.04 14.27 1.33
C GLU A 112 -0.51 15.48 0.58
N ARG A 113 -0.92 16.54 1.29
CA ARG A 113 -1.48 17.75 0.66
C ARG A 113 -0.40 18.52 -0.08
N ILE A 114 0.83 18.48 0.42
CA ILE A 114 1.99 19.10 -0.21
C ILE A 114 2.49 18.18 -1.34
N PHE A 115 2.77 16.92 -1.01
CA PHE A 115 3.40 15.98 -1.92
C PHE A 115 2.51 15.62 -3.13
N PHE A 116 1.22 15.34 -2.91
CA PHE A 116 0.29 14.91 -3.96
C PHE A 116 -0.53 16.04 -4.58
N ARG A 117 -0.24 17.32 -4.25
CA ARG A 117 -1.01 18.48 -4.76
C ARG A 117 -1.16 18.48 -6.27
N ARG A 118 -0.08 18.16 -7.00
CA ARG A 118 -0.06 18.12 -8.47
C ARG A 118 -0.90 16.97 -9.01
N ALA A 119 -0.78 15.78 -8.39
CA ALA A 119 -1.56 14.60 -8.74
C ALA A 119 -3.07 14.85 -8.55
N LYS A 120 -3.48 15.33 -7.36
CA LYS A 120 -4.89 15.68 -7.08
C LYS A 120 -5.44 16.72 -8.07
N LYS A 121 -4.67 17.78 -8.37
CA LYS A 121 -5.07 18.76 -9.41
C LYS A 121 -5.25 18.15 -10.80
N LYS A 122 -4.48 17.12 -11.15
CA LYS A 122 -4.63 16.39 -12.42
C LYS A 122 -5.93 15.57 -12.42
N TYR A 123 -6.19 14.81 -11.34
CA TYR A 123 -7.45 14.06 -11.19
C TYR A 123 -8.68 14.98 -11.25
N VAL A 124 -8.67 16.14 -10.59
CA VAL A 124 -9.79 17.11 -10.68
C VAL A 124 -10.11 17.49 -12.14
N LYS A 125 -9.09 17.65 -13.00
CA LYS A 125 -9.30 17.94 -14.43
C LYS A 125 -9.91 16.76 -15.18
N VAL A 126 -9.47 15.54 -14.89
CA VAL A 126 -9.99 14.29 -15.47
C VAL A 126 -11.46 14.11 -15.07
N PHE A 127 -11.78 14.25 -13.78
CA PHE A 127 -13.15 14.14 -13.28
C PHE A 127 -14.07 15.18 -13.91
N LYS A 128 -13.62 16.43 -14.06
CA LYS A 128 -14.40 17.49 -14.71
C LYS A 128 -14.79 17.14 -16.16
N ARG A 129 -13.91 16.48 -16.92
CA ARG A 129 -14.19 16.09 -18.31
C ARG A 129 -15.16 14.93 -18.42
N SER A 130 -14.97 13.93 -17.56
CA SER A 130 -15.84 12.76 -17.52
C SER A 130 -17.21 12.99 -16.85
N LYS A 131 -17.49 14.21 -16.36
CA LYS A 131 -18.72 14.52 -15.61
C LYS A 131 -19.98 14.14 -16.38
N ASN A 132 -20.00 14.38 -17.70
CA ASN A 132 -21.17 14.15 -18.55
C ASN A 132 -21.36 12.67 -18.95
N CYS A 133 -20.40 11.80 -18.64
CA CYS A 133 -20.53 10.35 -18.89
C CYS A 133 -21.46 9.69 -17.86
N LEU A 134 -21.61 10.33 -16.71
CA LEU A 134 -22.52 9.96 -15.65
C LEU A 134 -23.89 10.56 -15.98
N LYS A 135 -24.79 9.76 -16.58
CA LYS A 135 -26.21 10.14 -16.65
C LYS A 135 -26.81 9.95 -15.26
N ASP A 136 -27.35 11.00 -14.67
CA ASP A 136 -27.98 11.02 -13.33
C ASP A 136 -29.29 10.21 -13.30
N ASP A 137 -29.25 8.92 -13.65
CA ASP A 137 -30.36 7.99 -13.44
C ASP A 137 -30.22 7.34 -12.05
N PHE A 138 -30.02 8.16 -11.00
CA PHE A 138 -30.17 7.71 -9.60
C PHE A 138 -31.64 7.34 -9.27
N LEU A 139 -32.53 7.41 -10.26
CA LEU A 139 -33.96 7.47 -10.12
C LEU A 139 -34.55 6.06 -9.95
N ASN A 140 -35.03 5.83 -8.73
CA ASN A 140 -35.83 4.69 -8.25
C ASN A 140 -35.04 3.39 -7.99
N LEU A 141 -34.24 3.40 -6.92
CA LEU A 141 -33.78 2.18 -6.27
C LEU A 141 -34.98 1.47 -5.63
N ASN A 142 -35.28 0.25 -6.08
CA ASN A 142 -36.23 -0.62 -5.42
C ASN A 142 -35.47 -1.54 -4.46
N ALA A 143 -34.92 -0.96 -3.40
CA ALA A 143 -34.05 -1.62 -2.44
C ALA A 143 -34.45 -1.24 -1.00
N GLY A 144 -34.01 -2.04 -0.01
CA GLY A 144 -34.26 -1.74 1.39
C GLY A 144 -33.52 -0.49 1.88
N ASP A 145 -34.00 0.12 2.97
CA ASP A 145 -33.49 1.41 3.48
C ASP A 145 -31.95 1.44 3.68
N CYS A 146 -31.38 0.35 4.19
CA CYS A 146 -29.92 0.25 4.35
C CYS A 146 -29.19 0.29 3.01
N VAL A 147 -29.69 -0.41 2.00
CA VAL A 147 -29.09 -0.43 0.65
C VAL A 147 -29.20 0.94 -0.01
N VAL A 148 -30.31 1.64 0.18
CA VAL A 148 -30.49 3.01 -0.33
C VAL A 148 -29.47 3.95 0.32
N ALA A 149 -29.32 3.91 1.64
CA ALA A 149 -28.31 4.69 2.35
C ALA A 149 -26.87 4.39 1.87
N ASP A 150 -26.55 3.13 1.59
CA ASP A 150 -25.24 2.72 1.08
C ASP A 150 -24.99 3.27 -0.33
N CYS A 151 -26.01 3.24 -1.19
CA CYS A 151 -25.95 3.82 -2.53
C CYS A 151 -25.81 5.35 -2.49
N GLU A 152 -26.53 6.02 -1.58
CA GLU A 152 -26.40 7.46 -1.36
C GLU A 152 -24.99 7.82 -0.85
N TYR A 153 -24.43 7.03 0.07
CA TYR A 153 -23.07 7.19 0.53
C TYR A 153 -22.08 7.11 -0.64
N LEU A 154 -22.19 6.07 -1.48
CA LEU A 154 -21.35 5.86 -2.66
C LEU A 154 -21.47 7.03 -3.67
N TYR A 155 -22.67 7.57 -3.87
CA TYR A 155 -22.89 8.72 -4.74
C TYR A 155 -22.33 10.02 -4.15
N ASN A 156 -22.51 10.25 -2.84
CA ASN A 156 -22.09 11.48 -2.18
C ASN A 156 -20.57 11.56 -2.03
N THR A 157 -19.90 10.44 -1.79
CA THR A 157 -18.45 10.38 -1.56
C THR A 157 -17.64 10.27 -2.86
N GLY A 158 -18.12 9.52 -3.85
CA GLY A 158 -17.36 9.21 -5.06
C GLY A 158 -18.07 9.45 -6.39
N LYS A 159 -19.34 9.86 -6.36
CA LYS A 159 -20.22 9.95 -7.56
C LYS A 159 -20.36 8.60 -8.28
N PHE A 160 -20.35 7.51 -7.52
CA PHE A 160 -20.65 6.18 -8.03
C PHE A 160 -22.16 6.02 -8.14
N ILE A 161 -22.62 5.66 -9.34
CA ILE A 161 -24.05 5.51 -9.63
C ILE A 161 -24.48 4.09 -9.28
N ALA A 162 -25.67 3.98 -8.73
CA ALA A 162 -26.32 2.73 -8.49
C ALA A 162 -27.08 2.27 -9.75
N TYR A 163 -26.78 1.08 -10.25
CA TYR A 163 -27.33 0.59 -11.50
C TYR A 163 -28.35 -0.54 -11.28
N ASN A 164 -29.56 -0.34 -11.79
CA ASN A 164 -30.51 -1.41 -12.10
C ASN A 164 -30.24 -1.93 -13.52
N GLY A 165 -30.85 -3.06 -13.88
CA GLY A 165 -30.69 -3.68 -15.19
C GLY A 165 -29.26 -4.18 -15.45
N SER A 166 -28.64 -4.73 -14.41
CA SER A 166 -27.29 -5.28 -14.44
C SER A 166 -27.28 -6.65 -13.78
N SER A 167 -26.35 -7.51 -14.18
CA SER A 167 -26.16 -8.81 -13.53
C SER A 167 -24.76 -8.97 -12.98
N VAL A 168 -24.68 -9.73 -11.88
CA VAL A 168 -23.44 -10.03 -11.17
C VAL A 168 -23.41 -11.52 -10.87
N ASN A 169 -22.27 -12.17 -11.17
CA ASN A 169 -22.07 -13.58 -10.84
C ASN A 169 -20.72 -13.78 -10.15
N TYR A 170 -20.72 -14.63 -9.13
CA TYR A 170 -19.57 -14.92 -8.28
C TYR A 170 -18.79 -16.14 -8.75
N PHE A 171 -17.47 -16.06 -8.71
CA PHE A 171 -16.55 -17.18 -8.93
C PHE A 171 -15.76 -17.48 -7.65
N PRO A 172 -15.91 -18.67 -7.05
CA PRO A 172 -15.22 -19.02 -5.81
C PRO A 172 -13.74 -19.42 -6.01
N SER A 173 -13.23 -19.44 -7.25
CA SER A 173 -11.83 -19.74 -7.54
C SER A 173 -11.29 -18.91 -8.70
N GLY A 174 -9.99 -18.60 -8.64
CA GLY A 174 -9.30 -17.88 -9.71
C GLY A 174 -9.24 -18.67 -11.02
N TYR A 175 -9.16 -20.00 -10.97
CA TYR A 175 -9.24 -20.85 -12.17
C TYR A 175 -10.56 -20.65 -12.93
N LEU A 176 -11.70 -20.82 -12.27
CA LEU A 176 -13.02 -20.65 -12.91
C LEU A 176 -13.22 -19.22 -13.42
N PHE A 177 -12.76 -18.24 -12.66
CA PHE A 177 -12.79 -16.83 -13.05
C PHE A 177 -12.00 -16.59 -14.34
N PHE A 178 -10.74 -17.04 -14.42
CA PHE A 178 -9.90 -16.81 -15.58
C PHE A 178 -10.30 -17.63 -16.81
N GLU A 179 -10.89 -18.81 -16.65
CA GLU A 179 -11.51 -19.53 -17.76
C GLU A 179 -12.62 -18.69 -18.42
N GLU A 180 -13.51 -18.08 -17.62
CA GLU A 180 -14.56 -17.22 -18.17
C GLU A 180 -13.99 -15.93 -18.76
N VAL A 181 -12.96 -15.33 -18.14
CA VAL A 181 -12.24 -14.18 -18.72
C VAL A 181 -11.71 -14.52 -20.11
N ILE A 182 -10.99 -15.64 -20.26
CA ILE A 182 -10.42 -16.07 -21.55
C ILE A 182 -11.53 -16.33 -22.57
N ASN A 183 -12.63 -16.96 -22.16
CA ASN A 183 -13.80 -17.19 -23.02
C ASN A 183 -14.37 -15.87 -23.57
N ARG A 184 -14.53 -14.85 -22.71
CA ARG A 184 -15.02 -13.53 -23.15
C ARG A 184 -13.99 -12.76 -23.96
N LEU A 185 -12.70 -12.86 -23.67
CA LEU A 185 -11.65 -12.22 -24.46
C LEU A 185 -11.68 -12.71 -25.92
N LYS A 186 -11.96 -14.00 -26.14
CA LYS A 186 -12.13 -14.57 -27.49
C LYS A 186 -13.33 -14.00 -28.26
N GLN A 187 -14.29 -13.39 -27.57
CA GLN A 187 -15.49 -12.79 -28.18
C GLN A 187 -15.34 -11.28 -28.45
N ALA A 188 -14.23 -10.66 -28.04
CA ALA A 188 -14.02 -9.21 -28.18
C ALA A 188 -13.98 -8.74 -29.64
N GLU A 189 -14.57 -7.59 -29.92
CA GLU A 189 -14.70 -7.01 -31.27
C GLU A 189 -14.21 -5.57 -31.38
N LYS A 190 -14.33 -4.76 -30.32
CA LYS A 190 -14.04 -3.33 -30.34
C LYS A 190 -12.83 -2.97 -29.49
N PHE A 191 -12.84 -3.33 -28.21
CA PHE A 191 -11.77 -2.98 -27.29
C PHE A 191 -11.66 -3.93 -26.09
N ILE A 192 -10.45 -4.04 -25.55
CA ILE A 192 -10.14 -4.78 -24.34
C ILE A 192 -9.28 -3.90 -23.44
N PHE A 193 -9.78 -3.60 -22.23
CA PHE A 193 -9.06 -2.82 -21.23
C PHE A 193 -8.73 -3.68 -20.02
N ILE A 194 -7.48 -3.64 -19.56
CA ILE A 194 -6.97 -4.45 -18.46
C ILE A 194 -6.21 -3.54 -17.50
N GLU A 195 -6.54 -3.58 -16.21
CA GLU A 195 -5.85 -2.84 -15.13
C GLU A 195 -5.58 -3.78 -13.97
N TYR A 196 -4.29 -4.03 -13.66
CA TYR A 196 -3.87 -5.02 -12.67
C TYR A 196 -2.64 -4.60 -11.87
N TYR A 197 -2.66 -4.92 -10.57
CA TYR A 197 -1.47 -4.82 -9.71
C TYR A 197 -0.33 -5.73 -10.16
N ILE A 198 -0.59 -7.04 -10.23
CA ILE A 198 0.41 -8.02 -10.68
C ILE A 198 -0.03 -8.56 -12.04
N VAL A 199 0.85 -8.36 -13.01
CA VAL A 199 0.91 -9.09 -14.26
C VAL A 199 2.22 -9.87 -14.26
N SER A 200 2.13 -11.19 -14.29
CA SER A 200 3.28 -12.08 -14.31
C SER A 200 3.25 -12.99 -15.52
N GLU A 201 4.40 -13.10 -16.20
CA GLU A 201 4.62 -14.14 -17.21
C GLU A 201 4.40 -15.53 -16.58
N GLY A 202 3.79 -16.43 -17.36
CA GLY A 202 3.32 -17.71 -16.88
C GLY A 202 2.32 -18.36 -17.84
N VAL A 203 1.79 -19.51 -17.45
CA VAL A 203 0.78 -20.26 -18.21
C VAL A 203 -0.46 -19.39 -18.45
N LEU A 204 -0.98 -18.74 -17.41
CA LEU A 204 -2.16 -17.87 -17.51
C LEU A 204 -1.93 -16.71 -18.48
N PHE A 205 -0.83 -15.98 -18.27
CA PHE A 205 -0.53 -14.81 -19.08
C PHE A 205 -0.27 -15.18 -20.54
N ASN A 206 0.37 -16.31 -20.82
CA ASN A 206 0.57 -16.79 -22.19
C ASN A 206 -0.75 -17.08 -22.90
N ARG A 207 -1.70 -17.75 -22.22
CA ARG A 207 -3.04 -18.02 -22.77
C ARG A 207 -3.80 -16.73 -23.11
N ILE A 208 -3.72 -15.73 -22.21
CA ILE A 208 -4.31 -14.41 -22.46
C ILE A 208 -3.57 -13.70 -23.59
N TYR A 209 -2.24 -13.72 -23.60
CA TYR A 209 -1.40 -13.10 -24.62
C TYR A 209 -1.74 -13.59 -26.03
N ASP A 210 -1.95 -14.89 -26.22
CA ASP A 210 -2.29 -15.47 -27.52
C ASP A 210 -3.63 -14.92 -28.03
N VAL A 211 -4.64 -14.84 -27.15
CA VAL A 211 -5.94 -14.25 -27.49
C VAL A 211 -5.81 -12.76 -27.79
N LEU A 212 -5.07 -12.00 -26.98
CA LEU A 212 -4.86 -10.57 -27.22
C LEU A 212 -4.12 -10.33 -28.55
N SER A 213 -3.14 -11.16 -28.89
CA SER A 213 -2.41 -11.09 -30.16
C SER A 213 -3.36 -11.28 -31.35
N GLU A 214 -4.26 -12.26 -31.27
CA GLU A 214 -5.28 -12.48 -32.31
C GLU A 214 -6.22 -11.27 -32.44
N LYS A 215 -6.65 -10.72 -31.30
CA LYS A 215 -7.60 -9.59 -31.26
C LYS A 215 -7.01 -8.30 -31.79
N VAL A 216 -5.75 -7.99 -31.47
CA VAL A 216 -5.09 -6.80 -32.02
C VAL A 216 -4.93 -6.93 -33.53
N ASN A 217 -4.59 -8.11 -34.05
CA ASN A 217 -4.52 -8.35 -35.50
C ASN A 217 -5.88 -8.17 -36.20
N LYS A 218 -6.99 -8.36 -35.49
CA LYS A 218 -8.36 -8.09 -35.95
C LYS A 218 -8.80 -6.63 -35.76
N GLY A 219 -7.92 -5.74 -35.29
CA GLY A 219 -8.20 -4.32 -35.11
C GLY A 219 -8.81 -3.93 -33.76
N VAL A 220 -8.85 -4.84 -32.78
CA VAL A 220 -9.37 -4.55 -31.43
C VAL A 220 -8.39 -3.63 -30.68
N ASP A 221 -8.90 -2.55 -30.07
CA ASP A 221 -8.08 -1.64 -29.25
C ASP A 221 -7.79 -2.25 -27.88
N VAL A 222 -6.54 -2.70 -27.67
CA VAL A 222 -6.13 -3.34 -26.41
C VAL A 222 -5.26 -2.38 -25.59
N ARG A 223 -5.69 -2.11 -24.35
CA ARG A 223 -5.00 -1.22 -23.40
C ARG A 223 -4.75 -1.93 -22.07
N ILE A 224 -3.52 -1.85 -21.57
CA ILE A 224 -3.11 -2.46 -20.31
C ILE A 224 -2.48 -1.41 -19.39
N ILE A 225 -3.07 -1.23 -18.21
CA ILE A 225 -2.46 -0.56 -17.06
C ILE A 225 -1.90 -1.66 -16.16
N PHE A 226 -0.66 -1.51 -15.74
CA PHE A 226 -0.06 -2.43 -14.77
C PHE A 226 0.71 -1.66 -13.71
N ASP A 227 0.70 -2.14 -12.48
CA ASP A 227 1.51 -1.56 -11.42
C ASP A 227 2.98 -1.94 -11.60
N ASP A 228 3.87 -0.94 -11.73
CA ASP A 228 5.28 -1.20 -12.06
C ASP A 228 6.05 -1.89 -10.91
N MET A 229 5.66 -1.68 -9.65
CA MET A 229 6.24 -2.36 -8.49
C MET A 229 5.72 -3.79 -8.36
N GLY A 230 4.39 -3.98 -8.37
CA GLY A 230 3.77 -5.29 -8.27
C GLY A 230 4.20 -6.21 -9.42
N SER A 231 4.28 -5.68 -10.64
CA SER A 231 4.65 -6.43 -11.84
C SER A 231 6.17 -6.42 -12.13
N HIS A 232 7.02 -5.85 -11.27
CA HIS A 232 8.44 -5.66 -11.56
C HIS A 232 9.16 -6.99 -11.86
N ARG A 233 8.89 -8.02 -11.06
CA ARG A 233 9.50 -9.35 -11.22
C ARG A 233 8.83 -10.19 -12.30
N GLY A 234 7.52 -10.04 -12.46
CA GLY A 234 6.69 -10.89 -13.32
C GLY A 234 6.63 -10.44 -14.78
N LEU A 235 6.72 -9.13 -15.06
CA LEU A 235 6.57 -8.58 -16.40
C LEU A 235 7.90 -7.97 -16.89
N THR A 236 8.69 -8.78 -17.61
CA THR A 236 10.03 -8.38 -18.04
C THR A 236 10.01 -7.26 -19.10
N ARG A 237 11.13 -6.54 -19.23
CA ARG A 237 11.31 -5.54 -20.31
C ARG A 237 11.12 -6.14 -21.70
N LYS A 238 11.52 -7.41 -21.88
CA LYS A 238 11.37 -8.15 -23.14
C LYS A 238 9.89 -8.34 -23.49
N VAL A 239 9.06 -8.76 -22.54
CA VAL A 239 7.62 -8.90 -22.76
C VAL A 239 6.93 -7.56 -22.93
N LYS A 240 7.27 -6.54 -22.14
CA LYS A 240 6.77 -5.17 -22.36
C LYS A 240 7.05 -4.69 -23.80
N LYS A 241 8.23 -4.99 -24.35
CA LYS A 241 8.58 -4.66 -25.75
C LYS A 241 7.75 -5.48 -26.74
N LYS A 242 7.57 -6.79 -26.50
CA LYS A 242 6.75 -7.69 -27.32
C LYS A 242 5.29 -7.24 -27.41
N LEU A 243 4.68 -6.87 -26.28
CA LEU A 243 3.31 -6.32 -26.24
C LEU A 243 3.18 -5.03 -27.09
N LYS A 244 4.13 -4.10 -26.94
CA LYS A 244 4.11 -2.85 -27.72
C LYS A 244 4.27 -3.09 -29.22
N LEU A 245 5.15 -4.02 -29.62
CA LEU A 245 5.35 -4.37 -31.02
C LEU A 245 4.12 -5.01 -31.66
N LEU A 246 3.29 -5.71 -30.89
CA LEU A 246 2.01 -6.21 -31.37
C LEU A 246 0.97 -5.10 -31.61
N GLY A 247 1.15 -3.91 -31.04
CA GLY A 247 0.15 -2.84 -31.06
C GLY A 247 -0.66 -2.72 -29.76
N ILE A 248 -0.35 -3.52 -28.72
CA ILE A 248 -0.99 -3.37 -27.40
C ILE A 248 -0.44 -2.12 -26.71
N LYS A 249 -1.35 -1.23 -26.30
CA LYS A 249 -0.99 0.00 -25.58
C LYS A 249 -0.80 -0.33 -24.10
N ILE A 250 0.44 -0.22 -23.60
CA ILE A 250 0.73 -0.50 -22.19
C ILE A 250 1.20 0.76 -21.44
N MET A 251 0.73 0.93 -20.21
CA MET A 251 1.09 2.05 -19.35
C MET A 251 1.39 1.58 -17.91
N PRO A 252 2.62 1.82 -17.40
CA PRO A 252 2.93 1.53 -16.01
C PRO A 252 2.29 2.57 -15.07
N PHE A 253 1.61 2.10 -14.03
CA PHE A 253 1.24 2.92 -12.89
C PHE A 253 2.45 3.09 -11.95
N ASN A 254 2.69 4.34 -11.55
CA ASN A 254 3.71 4.77 -10.59
C ASN A 254 5.08 4.06 -10.75
N ARG A 255 5.85 4.48 -11.76
CA ARG A 255 7.12 3.83 -12.15
C ARG A 255 8.12 3.79 -11.00
N LEU A 256 8.85 2.68 -10.91
CA LEU A 256 9.98 2.55 -9.98
C LEU A 256 11.15 3.42 -10.48
N VAL A 257 11.44 4.50 -9.76
CA VAL A 257 12.60 5.38 -10.01
C VAL A 257 13.57 5.30 -8.82
N PRO A 258 14.90 5.39 -9.03
CA PRO A 258 15.91 5.26 -7.98
C PRO A 258 16.03 6.53 -7.12
N VAL A 259 14.89 7.13 -6.77
CA VAL A 259 14.78 8.31 -5.92
C VAL A 259 13.76 7.99 -4.84
N PHE A 260 14.09 8.22 -3.58
CA PHE A 260 13.15 8.04 -2.48
C PHE A 260 11.99 9.02 -2.64
N ALA A 261 10.86 8.52 -3.11
CA ALA A 261 9.63 9.28 -3.25
C ALA A 261 8.55 8.60 -2.41
N VAL A 262 8.00 9.32 -1.43
CA VAL A 262 6.89 8.82 -0.59
C VAL A 262 5.69 8.36 -1.44
N GLY A 263 5.53 8.97 -2.62
CA GLY A 263 4.58 8.54 -3.65
C GLY A 263 4.71 7.10 -4.11
N LEU A 264 5.87 6.45 -3.97
CA LEU A 264 6.05 5.04 -4.33
C LEU A 264 5.19 4.09 -3.48
N ASN A 265 4.74 4.52 -2.30
CA ASN A 265 3.85 3.72 -1.46
C ASN A 265 2.43 3.62 -2.01
N TYR A 266 1.99 4.57 -2.84
CA TYR A 266 0.70 4.49 -3.53
C TYR A 266 0.83 3.56 -4.73
N ARG A 267 0.16 2.41 -4.64
CA ARG A 267 0.18 1.39 -5.70
C ARG A 267 -1.21 1.22 -6.28
N ASP A 268 -1.24 0.87 -7.55
CA ASP A 268 -2.46 0.48 -8.22
C ASP A 268 -2.78 -0.97 -7.89
N HIS A 269 -3.75 -1.14 -6.99
CA HIS A 269 -4.17 -2.44 -6.52
C HIS A 269 -5.48 -2.90 -7.19
N ARG A 270 -5.96 -2.14 -8.19
CA ARG A 270 -7.16 -2.48 -8.96
C ARG A 270 -6.95 -3.72 -9.82
N LYS A 271 -8.06 -4.41 -10.07
CA LYS A 271 -8.16 -5.62 -10.92
C LYS A 271 -9.43 -5.45 -11.75
N ILE A 272 -9.27 -4.97 -12.97
CA ILE A 272 -10.38 -4.67 -13.87
C ILE A 272 -10.05 -5.26 -15.25
N ILE A 273 -10.99 -5.99 -15.84
CA ILE A 273 -10.98 -6.32 -17.27
C ILE A 273 -12.30 -5.87 -17.87
N ILE A 274 -12.27 -5.04 -18.91
CA ILE A 274 -13.47 -4.61 -19.64
C ILE A 274 -13.35 -5.10 -21.08
N ILE A 275 -14.43 -5.67 -21.60
CA ILE A 275 -14.49 -6.17 -22.98
C ILE A 275 -15.68 -5.52 -23.67
N ASP A 276 -15.38 -4.72 -24.69
CA ASP A 276 -16.33 -4.00 -25.56
C ASP A 276 -17.36 -3.10 -24.85
N GLY A 277 -17.19 -2.84 -23.55
CA GLY A 277 -18.23 -2.21 -22.72
C GLY A 277 -19.48 -3.10 -22.55
N LYS A 278 -19.38 -4.40 -22.87
CA LYS A 278 -20.44 -5.40 -22.74
C LYS A 278 -20.34 -6.18 -21.43
N VAL A 279 -19.11 -6.43 -20.97
CA VAL A 279 -18.81 -7.17 -19.76
C VAL A 279 -17.60 -6.58 -19.06
N ALA A 280 -17.64 -6.57 -17.72
CA ALA A 280 -16.52 -6.22 -16.88
C ALA A 280 -16.22 -7.36 -15.87
N PHE A 281 -14.97 -7.50 -15.50
CA PHE A 281 -14.51 -8.42 -14.47
C PHE A 281 -13.78 -7.66 -13.38
N THR A 282 -13.95 -8.10 -12.14
CA THR A 282 -13.22 -7.64 -10.96
C THR A 282 -13.02 -8.78 -9.96
N GLY A 283 -12.26 -8.56 -8.90
CA GLY A 283 -12.07 -9.53 -7.82
C GLY A 283 -10.74 -9.34 -7.09
N GLY A 284 -10.34 -10.32 -6.29
CA GLY A 284 -9.05 -10.31 -5.61
C GLY A 284 -7.91 -10.90 -6.45
N CYS A 285 -8.26 -11.60 -7.54
CA CYS A 285 -7.32 -12.36 -8.36
C CYS A 285 -6.34 -11.46 -9.12
N ASN A 286 -5.03 -11.74 -9.09
CA ASN A 286 -4.05 -11.11 -10.00
C ASN A 286 -3.82 -11.97 -11.26
N LEU A 287 -3.22 -11.37 -12.30
CA LEU A 287 -2.79 -12.08 -13.51
C LEU A 287 -1.47 -12.81 -13.27
N ALA A 288 -1.50 -13.89 -12.49
CA ALA A 288 -0.36 -14.73 -12.18
C ALA A 288 -0.76 -16.20 -11.93
N ASP A 289 0.17 -17.13 -12.14
CA ASP A 289 -0.09 -18.58 -12.15
C ASP A 289 -0.49 -19.15 -10.79
N GLU A 290 -0.13 -18.50 -9.69
CA GLU A 290 -0.59 -18.89 -8.35
C GLU A 290 -2.10 -18.78 -8.19
N TYR A 291 -2.77 -17.84 -8.88
CA TYR A 291 -4.22 -17.62 -8.77
C TYR A 291 -5.05 -18.70 -9.49
N ILE A 292 -4.46 -19.36 -10.48
CA ILE A 292 -5.02 -20.55 -11.12
C ILE A 292 -4.46 -21.85 -10.53
N ASN A 293 -3.66 -21.75 -9.46
CA ASN A 293 -3.02 -22.86 -8.77
C ASN A 293 -2.11 -23.75 -9.64
N GLU A 294 -1.64 -23.24 -10.78
CA GLU A 294 -0.55 -23.83 -11.59
C GLU A 294 0.77 -23.79 -10.82
N LYS A 295 0.97 -22.73 -10.02
CA LYS A 295 2.10 -22.60 -9.09
C LYS A 295 1.64 -22.57 -7.64
N ARG A 296 1.97 -23.61 -6.86
CA ARG A 296 1.58 -23.71 -5.43
C ARG A 296 2.71 -23.24 -4.51
N MET A 297 2.76 -21.95 -4.19
CA MET A 297 3.78 -21.39 -3.29
C MET A 297 3.38 -21.42 -1.81
N HIS A 298 2.09 -21.27 -1.48
CA HIS A 298 1.59 -21.09 -0.11
C HIS A 298 0.36 -21.97 0.18
N GLY A 299 0.42 -23.24 -0.24
CA GLY A 299 -0.73 -24.14 -0.24
C GLY A 299 -1.68 -23.83 -1.38
N TYR A 300 -2.99 -24.03 -1.17
CA TYR A 300 -4.01 -23.62 -2.12
C TYR A 300 -4.17 -22.09 -2.08
N TRP A 301 -4.14 -21.44 -3.24
CA TRP A 301 -4.42 -20.02 -3.35
C TRP A 301 -5.92 -19.82 -3.55
N LYS A 302 -6.64 -19.49 -2.47
CA LYS A 302 -8.08 -19.24 -2.50
C LYS A 302 -8.32 -17.76 -2.75
N ASP A 303 -8.99 -17.45 -3.85
CA ASP A 303 -9.44 -16.10 -4.15
C ASP A 303 -10.79 -16.18 -4.86
N ASN A 304 -11.40 -15.03 -5.14
CA ASN A 304 -12.66 -14.91 -5.84
C ASN A 304 -12.60 -13.90 -6.98
N GLY A 305 -13.50 -14.09 -7.92
CA GLY A 305 -13.72 -13.20 -9.04
C GLY A 305 -15.20 -12.89 -9.20
N VAL A 306 -15.50 -11.81 -9.92
CA VAL A 306 -16.84 -11.36 -10.22
C VAL A 306 -16.91 -10.93 -11.68
N ILE A 307 -17.95 -11.38 -12.36
CA ILE A 307 -18.34 -10.87 -13.68
C ILE A 307 -19.54 -9.94 -13.50
N VAL A 308 -19.51 -8.81 -14.20
CA VAL A 308 -20.58 -7.81 -14.23
C VAL A 308 -21.00 -7.61 -15.68
N ARG A 309 -22.31 -7.64 -15.92
CA ARG A 309 -22.93 -7.37 -17.23
C ARG A 309 -24.05 -6.34 -17.09
N GLY A 310 -24.45 -5.78 -18.22
CA GLY A 310 -25.47 -4.74 -18.25
C GLY A 310 -24.91 -3.36 -17.94
N ARG A 311 -25.79 -2.46 -17.50
CA ARG A 311 -25.48 -1.02 -17.43
C ARG A 311 -24.29 -0.69 -16.52
N ALA A 312 -24.09 -1.45 -15.44
CA ALA A 312 -23.00 -1.26 -14.50
C ALA A 312 -21.60 -1.37 -15.12
N VAL A 313 -21.44 -2.01 -16.29
CA VAL A 313 -20.14 -2.11 -16.99
C VAL A 313 -19.56 -0.72 -17.32
N ASP A 314 -20.41 0.25 -17.61
CA ASP A 314 -20.00 1.63 -17.91
C ASP A 314 -19.25 2.29 -16.73
N ALA A 315 -19.53 1.89 -15.48
CA ALA A 315 -18.81 2.41 -14.32
C ALA A 315 -17.35 1.91 -14.28
N PHE A 316 -17.11 0.62 -14.55
CA PHE A 316 -15.75 0.08 -14.68
C PHE A 316 -15.01 0.72 -15.86
N THR A 317 -15.68 0.86 -17.00
CA THR A 317 -15.15 1.57 -18.17
C THR A 317 -14.72 2.99 -17.81
N LEU A 318 -15.53 3.69 -17.02
CA LEU A 318 -15.21 5.04 -16.58
C LEU A 318 -14.01 5.09 -15.62
N ILE A 319 -13.95 4.18 -14.65
CA ILE A 319 -12.81 4.05 -13.71
C ILE A 319 -11.52 3.86 -14.50
N PHE A 320 -11.49 2.91 -15.44
CA PHE A 320 -10.33 2.63 -16.28
C PHE A 320 -9.93 3.84 -17.13
N LEU A 321 -10.88 4.44 -17.85
CA LEU A 321 -10.58 5.57 -18.76
C LEU A 321 -10.06 6.79 -18.02
N ARG A 322 -10.58 7.08 -16.82
CA ARG A 322 -10.05 8.15 -15.96
C ARG A 322 -8.60 7.88 -15.58
N GLN A 323 -8.28 6.64 -15.20
CA GLN A 323 -6.91 6.25 -14.85
C GLN A 323 -5.99 6.29 -16.08
N TRP A 324 -6.49 5.88 -17.25
CA TRP A 324 -5.79 5.95 -18.52
C TRP A 324 -5.46 7.39 -18.94
N GLU A 325 -6.43 8.31 -18.90
CA GLU A 325 -6.20 9.75 -19.16
C GLU A 325 -5.23 10.35 -18.12
N TYR A 326 -5.36 9.96 -16.85
CA TYR A 326 -4.41 10.39 -15.81
C TYR A 326 -2.99 9.92 -16.10
N LEU A 327 -2.77 8.68 -16.53
CA LEU A 327 -1.41 8.18 -16.77
C LEU A 327 -0.82 8.72 -18.07
N THR A 328 -1.61 8.74 -19.15
CA THR A 328 -1.13 9.11 -20.50
C THR A 328 -1.09 10.62 -20.72
N GLY A 329 -1.98 11.36 -20.04
CA GLY A 329 -2.23 12.78 -20.34
C GLY A 329 -3.00 13.03 -21.64
N VAL A 330 -3.38 11.96 -22.36
CA VAL A 330 -4.17 12.03 -23.60
C VAL A 330 -5.63 12.16 -23.24
N LYS A 331 -6.32 13.14 -23.84
CA LYS A 331 -7.75 13.35 -23.61
C LYS A 331 -8.51 12.32 -24.44
N GLU A 332 -9.33 11.51 -23.79
CA GLU A 332 -10.16 10.53 -24.48
C GLU A 332 -11.55 11.11 -24.76
N ASP A 333 -12.14 10.74 -25.89
CA ASP A 333 -13.57 10.87 -26.07
C ASP A 333 -14.25 9.67 -25.41
N TYR A 334 -14.68 9.88 -24.17
CA TYR A 334 -15.32 8.86 -23.37
C TYR A 334 -16.54 8.26 -24.08
N SER A 335 -17.31 9.05 -24.83
CA SER A 335 -18.60 8.63 -25.38
C SER A 335 -18.52 7.40 -26.28
N LEU A 336 -17.36 7.14 -26.90
CA LEU A 336 -17.08 5.99 -27.76
C LEU A 336 -17.14 4.64 -27.03
N PHE A 337 -17.01 4.64 -25.70
CA PHE A 337 -16.86 3.42 -24.90
C PHE A 337 -18.11 3.06 -24.08
N PHE A 338 -19.13 3.91 -24.02
CA PHE A 338 -20.31 3.75 -23.15
C PHE A 338 -21.53 3.21 -23.91
N ASN A 339 -22.52 2.71 -23.17
CA ASN A 339 -23.80 2.22 -23.70
C ASN A 339 -23.66 1.06 -24.71
N ASN A 340 -22.58 0.28 -24.61
CA ASN A 340 -22.38 -0.92 -25.45
C ASN A 340 -22.95 -2.20 -24.79
N PHE A 341 -23.50 -2.09 -23.59
CA PHE A 341 -23.99 -3.23 -22.81
C PHE A 341 -25.32 -3.79 -23.33
N GLU A 342 -25.55 -5.07 -23.03
CA GLU A 342 -26.85 -5.71 -23.19
C GLU A 342 -27.84 -5.15 -22.16
N LYS A 343 -29.03 -4.75 -22.60
CA LYS A 343 -30.08 -4.30 -21.67
C LYS A 343 -30.61 -5.51 -20.91
N LEU A 344 -30.37 -5.52 -19.61
CA LEU A 344 -30.90 -6.53 -18.70
C LEU A 344 -31.97 -5.89 -17.83
N GLU A 345 -32.86 -6.71 -17.28
CA GLU A 345 -33.77 -6.31 -16.20
C GLU A 345 -33.28 -6.95 -14.90
N SER A 346 -33.12 -6.15 -13.86
CA SER A 346 -32.77 -6.64 -12.51
C SER A 346 -33.63 -5.93 -11.46
N LYS A 347 -33.99 -6.67 -10.41
CA LYS A 347 -34.70 -6.16 -9.23
C LYS A 347 -33.74 -5.82 -8.08
N TYR A 348 -32.47 -5.70 -8.38
CA TYR A 348 -31.41 -5.43 -7.43
C TYR A 348 -30.44 -4.42 -8.05
N THR A 349 -29.65 -3.85 -7.17
CA THR A 349 -28.71 -2.77 -7.42
C THR A 349 -27.30 -3.32 -7.55
N VAL A 350 -26.55 -2.78 -8.51
CA VAL A 350 -25.12 -3.05 -8.67
C VAL A 350 -24.39 -1.71 -8.70
N VAL A 351 -23.43 -1.52 -7.80
CA VAL A 351 -22.62 -0.31 -7.72
C VAL A 351 -21.13 -0.67 -7.81
N PRO A 352 -20.53 -0.62 -9.00
CA PRO A 352 -19.09 -0.62 -9.13
C PRO A 352 -18.51 0.67 -8.57
N TYR A 353 -17.47 0.55 -7.76
CA TYR A 353 -16.83 1.69 -7.14
C TYR A 353 -15.31 1.52 -7.07
N ALA A 354 -14.63 2.62 -6.79
CA ALA A 354 -13.20 2.70 -6.67
C ALA A 354 -12.81 3.50 -5.43
N ASP A 355 -11.59 3.27 -4.96
CA ASP A 355 -10.95 4.02 -3.87
C ASP A 355 -9.53 4.39 -4.29
N GLY A 356 -8.96 5.44 -3.69
CA GLY A 356 -7.61 5.91 -3.99
C GLY A 356 -7.41 7.42 -3.84
N LEU A 357 -6.22 7.88 -4.24
CA LEU A 357 -5.78 9.27 -4.08
C LEU A 357 -6.64 10.29 -4.87
N GLU A 358 -7.40 9.83 -5.86
CA GLU A 358 -8.33 10.65 -6.63
C GLU A 358 -9.59 11.03 -5.85
N TYR A 359 -9.85 10.40 -4.71
CA TYR A 359 -10.95 10.69 -3.80
C TYR A 359 -10.45 11.39 -2.52
N ASN A 360 -11.37 12.02 -1.79
CA ASN A 360 -11.05 12.74 -0.55
C ASN A 360 -11.29 11.91 0.72
N LEU A 361 -12.02 10.79 0.60
CA LEU A 361 -12.43 9.93 1.70
C LEU A 361 -12.02 8.49 1.38
N PRO A 362 -11.78 7.64 2.39
CA PRO A 362 -11.50 6.22 2.22
C PRO A 362 -12.81 5.48 1.90
N ILE A 363 -13.23 5.53 0.62
CA ILE A 363 -14.56 5.09 0.21
C ILE A 363 -14.76 3.61 0.49
N GLY A 364 -13.76 2.78 0.19
CA GLY A 364 -13.82 1.33 0.39
C GLY A 364 -14.01 0.93 1.84
N LYS A 365 -13.31 1.63 2.75
CA LYS A 365 -13.50 1.46 4.20
C LYS A 365 -14.95 1.78 4.60
N GLY A 366 -15.48 2.93 4.18
CA GLY A 366 -16.83 3.34 4.56
C GLY A 366 -17.92 2.43 3.99
N VAL A 367 -17.73 1.86 2.79
CA VAL A 367 -18.66 0.83 2.26
C VAL A 367 -18.65 -0.42 3.16
N TYR A 368 -17.48 -0.89 3.58
CA TYR A 368 -17.40 -2.03 4.50
C TYR A 368 -18.04 -1.70 5.85
N GLU A 369 -17.79 -0.51 6.41
CA GLU A 369 -18.43 -0.06 7.65
C GLU A 369 -19.95 -0.02 7.50
N ASN A 370 -20.47 0.50 6.40
CA ASN A 370 -21.90 0.57 6.12
C ASN A 370 -22.58 -0.82 6.03
N VAL A 371 -21.97 -1.77 5.29
CA VAL A 371 -22.46 -3.16 5.21
C VAL A 371 -22.55 -3.78 6.60
N ILE A 372 -21.56 -3.52 7.45
CA ILE A 372 -21.51 -4.01 8.83
C ILE A 372 -22.55 -3.29 9.70
N ILE A 373 -22.68 -1.97 9.59
CA ILE A 373 -23.66 -1.15 10.34
C ILE A 373 -25.09 -1.57 10.03
N GLY A 374 -25.42 -1.83 8.76
CA GLY A 374 -26.74 -2.25 8.32
C GLY A 374 -27.13 -3.67 8.75
N ALA A 375 -26.16 -4.53 9.06
CA ALA A 375 -26.39 -5.93 9.40
C ALA A 375 -27.14 -6.11 10.73
N LYS A 376 -28.16 -6.98 10.72
CA LYS A 376 -28.97 -7.38 11.87
C LYS A 376 -28.82 -8.85 12.22
N GLU A 377 -28.44 -9.69 11.25
CA GLU A 377 -28.34 -11.14 11.46
C GLU A 377 -26.90 -11.61 11.41
N LYS A 378 -26.16 -11.24 10.36
CA LYS A 378 -24.81 -11.76 10.12
C LYS A 378 -23.86 -10.78 9.45
N VAL A 379 -22.58 -10.93 9.75
CA VAL A 379 -21.47 -10.23 9.09
C VAL A 379 -20.36 -11.23 8.84
N TYR A 380 -20.07 -11.54 7.57
CA TYR A 380 -19.00 -12.44 7.20
C TYR A 380 -17.91 -11.72 6.40
N ILE A 381 -16.64 -11.97 6.76
CA ILE A 381 -15.47 -11.31 6.19
C ILE A 381 -14.44 -12.35 5.75
N MET A 382 -13.97 -12.24 4.50
CA MET A 382 -12.73 -12.87 4.03
C MET A 382 -11.69 -11.80 3.76
N THR A 383 -10.48 -11.98 4.26
CA THR A 383 -9.36 -11.08 3.94
C THR A 383 -8.01 -11.79 4.10
N PRO A 384 -7.02 -11.53 3.22
CA PRO A 384 -5.65 -12.03 3.44
C PRO A 384 -4.96 -11.36 4.62
N TYR A 385 -5.29 -10.10 4.86
CA TYR A 385 -4.65 -9.25 5.86
C TYR A 385 -5.73 -8.62 6.73
N PHE A 386 -5.61 -8.74 8.05
CA PHE A 386 -6.57 -8.22 9.01
C PHE A 386 -5.87 -7.22 9.94
N ILE A 387 -5.62 -6.03 9.41
CA ILE A 387 -4.95 -4.94 10.11
C ILE A 387 -5.89 -3.72 10.10
N PRO A 388 -7.09 -3.83 10.71
CA PRO A 388 -8.05 -2.74 10.74
C PRO A 388 -7.54 -1.57 11.58
N ASP A 389 -8.15 -0.39 11.41
CA ASP A 389 -8.04 0.68 12.38
C ASP A 389 -9.00 0.46 13.57
N ASP A 390 -8.87 1.30 14.60
CA ASP A 390 -9.65 1.18 15.83
C ASP A 390 -11.16 1.35 15.58
N THR A 391 -11.56 2.18 14.61
CA THR A 391 -12.98 2.38 14.27
C THR A 391 -13.58 1.11 13.70
N PHE A 392 -12.91 0.49 12.72
CA PHE A 392 -13.38 -0.74 12.10
C PHE A 392 -13.35 -1.92 13.08
N PHE A 393 -12.30 -2.02 13.90
CA PHE A 393 -12.20 -3.04 14.93
C PHE A 393 -13.34 -2.95 15.94
N ASN A 394 -13.60 -1.76 16.49
CA ASN A 394 -14.65 -1.55 17.49
C ASN A 394 -16.05 -1.73 16.89
N LEU A 395 -16.24 -1.43 15.60
CA LEU A 395 -17.50 -1.71 14.92
C LEU A 395 -17.84 -3.22 14.92
N LEU A 396 -16.86 -4.08 14.64
CA LEU A 396 -17.02 -5.54 14.71
C LEU A 396 -17.31 -6.02 16.13
N VAL A 397 -16.60 -5.47 17.12
CA VAL A 397 -16.86 -5.75 18.55
C VAL A 397 -18.30 -5.40 18.92
N ASN A 398 -18.75 -4.20 18.59
CA ASN A 398 -20.10 -3.74 18.91
C ASN A 398 -21.17 -4.60 18.25
N LYS A 399 -20.96 -5.04 17.00
CA LYS A 399 -21.89 -5.94 16.30
C LYS A 399 -21.98 -7.32 16.93
N ALA A 400 -20.84 -7.91 17.28
CA ALA A 400 -20.83 -9.19 17.97
C ALA A 400 -21.52 -9.09 19.35
N LEU A 401 -21.23 -8.03 20.12
CA LEU A 401 -21.85 -7.79 21.42
C LEU A 401 -23.36 -7.48 21.32
N SER A 402 -23.84 -6.95 20.18
CA SER A 402 -25.27 -6.78 19.93
C SER A 402 -25.99 -8.05 19.46
N GLY A 403 -25.30 -9.20 19.45
CA GLY A 403 -25.89 -10.50 19.09
C GLY A 403 -25.88 -10.83 17.59
N VAL A 404 -25.23 -10.02 16.75
CA VAL A 404 -25.05 -10.32 15.32
C VAL A 404 -23.98 -11.39 15.16
N GLU A 405 -24.20 -12.39 14.31
CA GLU A 405 -23.17 -13.39 14.05
C GLU A 405 -22.03 -12.82 13.20
N VAL A 406 -20.86 -12.62 13.79
CA VAL A 406 -19.68 -12.13 13.07
C VAL A 406 -18.71 -13.29 12.83
N LYS A 407 -18.41 -13.60 11.56
CA LYS A 407 -17.39 -14.58 11.16
C LYS A 407 -16.27 -13.91 10.34
N ILE A 408 -15.03 -14.19 10.69
CA ILE A 408 -13.85 -13.67 9.97
C ILE A 408 -12.97 -14.84 9.57
N PHE A 409 -12.66 -14.93 8.27
CA PHE A 409 -11.80 -15.93 7.68
C PHE A 409 -10.47 -15.29 7.28
N ILE A 410 -9.38 -15.86 7.76
CA ILE A 410 -8.00 -15.44 7.47
C ILE A 410 -7.16 -16.65 6.99
N PRO A 411 -6.04 -16.42 6.29
CA PRO A 411 -5.16 -17.50 5.86
C PRO A 411 -4.60 -18.30 7.05
N GLN A 412 -4.31 -19.59 6.85
CA GLN A 412 -3.43 -20.34 7.77
C GLN A 412 -1.97 -20.26 7.31
N ILE A 413 -1.72 -20.33 6.00
CA ILE A 413 -0.39 -20.23 5.42
C ILE A 413 -0.21 -18.80 4.90
N PRO A 414 0.77 -18.04 5.41
CA PRO A 414 0.98 -16.66 4.96
C PRO A 414 1.92 -16.57 3.76
N ASP A 415 1.72 -15.54 2.93
CA ASP A 415 2.71 -15.06 1.96
C ASP A 415 3.81 -14.24 2.64
N LYS A 416 3.47 -13.51 3.72
CA LYS A 416 4.37 -12.66 4.51
C LYS A 416 4.19 -12.91 6.00
N ASN A 417 5.21 -13.53 6.62
CA ASN A 417 5.16 -13.91 8.04
C ASN A 417 4.91 -12.73 9.00
N TYR A 418 5.48 -11.55 8.71
CA TYR A 418 5.33 -10.38 9.59
C TYR A 418 3.92 -9.78 9.53
N VAL A 419 3.33 -9.66 8.33
CA VAL A 419 1.94 -9.19 8.13
C VAL A 419 0.97 -10.18 8.76
N TYR A 420 1.24 -11.47 8.61
CA TYR A 420 0.45 -12.53 9.22
C TYR A 420 0.45 -12.48 10.74
N CYS A 421 1.61 -12.21 11.36
CA CYS A 421 1.73 -12.07 12.80
C CYS A 421 0.80 -10.99 13.34
N VAL A 422 0.81 -9.81 12.70
CA VAL A 422 -0.06 -8.68 13.05
C VAL A 422 -1.53 -9.01 12.79
N SER A 423 -1.83 -9.58 11.61
CA SER A 423 -3.20 -9.93 11.21
C SER A 423 -3.84 -10.91 12.17
N ARG A 424 -3.13 -12.00 12.48
CA ARG A 424 -3.60 -13.02 13.43
C ARG A 424 -3.76 -12.44 14.83
N ASN A 425 -2.80 -11.64 15.31
CA ASN A 425 -2.91 -11.02 16.63
C ASN A 425 -4.12 -10.07 16.75
N ASN A 426 -4.48 -9.35 15.69
CA ASN A 426 -5.68 -8.51 15.70
C ASN A 426 -6.96 -9.33 15.62
N ALA A 427 -7.00 -10.37 14.78
CA ALA A 427 -8.17 -11.24 14.70
C ALA A 427 -8.41 -12.02 16.02
N GLU A 428 -7.37 -12.56 16.65
CA GLU A 428 -7.48 -13.31 17.91
C GLU A 428 -8.06 -12.48 19.06
N LYS A 429 -7.81 -11.15 19.10
CA LYS A 429 -8.43 -10.26 20.10
C LYS A 429 -9.96 -10.23 19.99
N LEU A 430 -10.51 -10.40 18.79
CA LEU A 430 -11.96 -10.37 18.56
C LEU A 430 -12.69 -11.61 19.10
N VAL A 431 -11.98 -12.74 19.26
CA VAL A 431 -12.52 -13.98 19.83
C VAL A 431 -13.07 -13.74 21.24
N GLY A 432 -12.43 -12.86 22.01
CA GLY A 432 -12.88 -12.48 23.35
C GLY A 432 -14.25 -11.80 23.39
N TYR A 433 -14.68 -11.21 22.29
CA TYR A 433 -15.93 -10.43 22.15
C TYR A 433 -17.04 -11.19 21.42
N GLY A 434 -16.87 -12.50 21.17
CA GLY A 434 -17.89 -13.34 20.51
C GLY A 434 -17.77 -13.42 18.99
N VAL A 435 -16.76 -12.81 18.38
CA VAL A 435 -16.47 -12.97 16.94
C VAL A 435 -15.87 -14.36 16.70
N LYS A 436 -16.40 -15.09 15.71
CA LYS A 436 -15.86 -16.38 15.27
C LYS A 436 -14.75 -16.16 14.25
N VAL A 437 -13.52 -16.51 14.60
CA VAL A 437 -12.37 -16.34 13.70
C VAL A 437 -11.90 -17.71 13.21
N PHE A 438 -11.77 -17.86 11.90
CA PHE A 438 -11.38 -19.09 11.23
C PHE A 438 -10.06 -18.91 10.49
N THR A 439 -9.14 -19.87 10.66
CA THR A 439 -7.96 -20.00 9.79
C THR A 439 -8.20 -21.09 8.75
N VAL A 440 -8.12 -20.77 7.47
CA VAL A 440 -8.41 -21.74 6.39
C VAL A 440 -7.23 -22.69 6.21
N ASN A 441 -7.47 -24.00 6.38
CA ASN A 441 -6.40 -24.99 6.44
C ASN A 441 -5.65 -25.13 5.11
N ASN A 442 -4.31 -25.24 5.20
CA ASN A 442 -3.41 -25.42 4.05
C ASN A 442 -3.65 -24.44 2.90
N THR A 443 -4.12 -23.23 3.21
CA THR A 443 -4.60 -22.25 2.24
C THR A 443 -4.05 -20.87 2.56
N PHE A 444 -3.60 -20.17 1.52
CA PHE A 444 -3.50 -18.72 1.54
C PHE A 444 -4.82 -18.16 1.02
N LEU A 445 -5.66 -17.69 1.95
CA LEU A 445 -6.92 -17.02 1.66
C LEU A 445 -6.62 -15.59 1.23
N HIS A 446 -6.84 -15.29 -0.04
CA HIS A 446 -6.62 -13.99 -0.66
C HIS A 446 -7.93 -13.35 -1.16
N SER A 447 -9.09 -13.89 -0.83
CA SER A 447 -10.39 -13.24 -1.10
C SER A 447 -10.58 -11.96 -0.28
N LYS A 448 -11.32 -10.99 -0.84
CA LYS A 448 -11.70 -9.72 -0.19
C LYS A 448 -13.20 -9.56 -0.28
N VAL A 449 -13.87 -9.98 0.77
CA VAL A 449 -15.33 -10.05 0.80
C VAL A 449 -15.77 -9.53 2.16
N VAL A 450 -16.70 -8.59 2.15
CA VAL A 450 -17.49 -8.21 3.33
C VAL A 450 -18.96 -8.35 2.94
N MET A 451 -19.70 -9.14 3.69
CA MET A 451 -21.12 -9.38 3.43
C MET A 451 -21.96 -9.36 4.70
N SER A 452 -23.23 -9.03 4.51
CA SER A 452 -24.32 -9.25 5.47
C SER A 452 -25.50 -9.94 4.79
N GLU A 453 -26.63 -10.07 5.47
CA GLU A 453 -27.88 -10.51 4.86
C GLU A 453 -28.46 -9.50 3.84
N ASN A 454 -28.03 -8.22 3.91
CA ASN A 454 -28.58 -7.15 3.07
C ASN A 454 -27.78 -6.93 1.80
N ALA A 455 -26.45 -7.03 1.87
CA ALA A 455 -25.57 -6.72 0.74
C ALA A 455 -24.19 -7.39 0.85
N VAL A 456 -23.50 -7.44 -0.29
CA VAL A 456 -22.10 -7.87 -0.40
C VAL A 456 -21.29 -6.77 -1.07
N SER A 457 -20.09 -6.52 -0.54
CA SER A 457 -19.03 -5.83 -1.27
C SER A 457 -17.81 -6.73 -1.45
N THR A 458 -17.32 -6.83 -2.69
CA THR A 458 -16.13 -7.61 -3.02
C THR A 458 -15.34 -7.00 -4.17
N GLY A 459 -14.02 -7.20 -4.16
CA GLY A 459 -13.09 -6.65 -5.14
C GLY A 459 -11.65 -6.81 -4.69
N SER A 460 -10.88 -5.74 -4.75
CA SER A 460 -9.45 -5.75 -4.45
C SER A 460 -9.08 -5.26 -3.03
N ILE A 461 -10.04 -4.66 -2.30
CA ILE A 461 -9.85 -3.94 -1.03
C ILE A 461 -9.61 -4.91 0.14
N ASN A 462 -8.40 -4.91 0.72
CA ASN A 462 -8.15 -5.66 1.96
C ASN A 462 -8.71 -4.95 3.20
N VAL A 463 -8.85 -5.69 4.30
CA VAL A 463 -9.09 -5.10 5.64
C VAL A 463 -7.74 -4.72 6.28
N ASP A 464 -7.01 -3.80 5.65
CA ASP A 464 -5.76 -3.25 6.16
C ASP A 464 -5.62 -1.74 5.90
N LEU A 465 -4.70 -1.10 6.63
CA LEU A 465 -4.48 0.34 6.55
C LEU A 465 -3.96 0.80 5.19
N ARG A 466 -3.28 -0.05 4.41
CA ARG A 466 -2.79 0.34 3.09
C ARG A 466 -3.94 0.36 2.08
N SER A 467 -4.77 -0.67 2.04
CA SER A 467 -5.94 -0.71 1.17
C SER A 467 -6.92 0.41 1.50
N PHE A 468 -7.13 0.73 2.78
CA PHE A 468 -8.05 1.80 3.17
C PHE A 468 -7.56 3.22 2.89
N TYR A 469 -6.25 3.48 2.89
CA TYR A 469 -5.75 4.87 2.89
C TYR A 469 -4.70 5.19 1.82
N GLN A 470 -4.05 4.19 1.21
CA GLN A 470 -2.86 4.39 0.38
C GLN A 470 -2.92 3.71 -0.98
N GLN A 471 -3.80 2.74 -1.19
CA GLN A 471 -3.88 2.02 -2.47
C GLN A 471 -5.03 2.52 -3.32
N PHE A 472 -4.85 2.39 -4.64
CA PHE A 472 -5.96 2.50 -5.56
C PHE A 472 -6.63 1.15 -5.60
N GLU A 473 -7.91 1.10 -5.26
CA GLU A 473 -8.67 -0.13 -5.14
C GLU A 473 -9.96 -0.02 -5.96
N ASN A 474 -10.60 -1.16 -6.23
CA ASN A 474 -11.92 -1.21 -6.83
C ASN A 474 -12.72 -2.39 -6.29
N ALA A 475 -14.04 -2.26 -6.31
CA ALA A 475 -14.95 -3.30 -5.88
C ALA A 475 -16.33 -3.12 -6.51
N VAL A 476 -17.19 -4.09 -6.26
CA VAL A 476 -18.61 -4.04 -6.60
C VAL A 476 -19.42 -4.28 -5.34
N TYR A 477 -20.38 -3.39 -5.09
CA TYR A 477 -21.40 -3.51 -4.07
C TYR A 477 -22.72 -3.95 -4.71
N THR A 478 -23.44 -4.88 -4.07
CA THR A 478 -24.75 -5.35 -4.57
C THR A 478 -25.61 -5.96 -3.47
N ASP A 479 -26.92 -5.77 -3.58
CA ASP A 479 -27.98 -6.41 -2.77
C ASP A 479 -28.64 -7.61 -3.49
N SER A 480 -28.01 -8.10 -4.57
CA SER A 480 -28.48 -9.29 -5.28
C SER A 480 -28.55 -10.51 -4.37
N GLN A 481 -29.77 -10.98 -4.10
CA GLN A 481 -30.02 -12.14 -3.25
C GLN A 481 -29.41 -13.43 -3.80
N GLU A 482 -29.33 -13.57 -5.13
CA GLU A 482 -28.65 -14.71 -5.75
C GLU A 482 -27.14 -14.65 -5.50
N PHE A 483 -26.54 -13.46 -5.66
CA PHE A 483 -25.12 -13.26 -5.42
C PHE A 483 -24.76 -13.48 -3.94
N ILE A 484 -25.57 -12.94 -3.01
CA ILE A 484 -25.43 -13.17 -1.56
C ILE A 484 -25.41 -14.68 -1.25
N LYS A 485 -26.33 -15.46 -1.82
CA LYS A 485 -26.37 -16.92 -1.64
C LYS A 485 -25.12 -17.63 -2.20
N GLN A 486 -24.62 -17.20 -3.35
CA GLN A 486 -23.39 -17.75 -3.94
C GLN A 486 -22.17 -17.51 -3.03
N VAL A 487 -22.07 -16.30 -2.48
CA VAL A 487 -20.97 -15.91 -1.56
C VAL A 487 -21.11 -16.63 -0.22
N GLU A 488 -22.31 -16.71 0.34
CA GLU A 488 -22.58 -17.43 1.59
C GLU A 488 -22.25 -18.91 1.47
N LYS A 489 -22.57 -19.54 0.34
CA LYS A 489 -22.17 -20.92 0.08
C LYS A 489 -20.65 -21.10 0.13
N ASP A 490 -19.88 -20.16 -0.42
CA ASP A 490 -18.40 -20.21 -0.37
C ASP A 490 -17.88 -20.06 1.07
N PHE A 491 -18.53 -19.24 1.91
CA PHE A 491 -18.21 -19.19 3.35
C PHE A 491 -18.47 -20.53 4.04
N ILE A 492 -19.62 -21.16 3.79
CA ILE A 492 -19.98 -22.46 4.38
C ILE A 492 -18.98 -23.55 3.94
N ASP A 493 -18.65 -23.59 2.65
CA ASP A 493 -17.68 -24.54 2.10
C ASP A 493 -16.28 -24.32 2.70
N LEU A 494 -15.88 -23.07 2.96
CA LEU A 494 -14.62 -22.74 3.63
C LEU A 494 -14.63 -23.08 5.12
N GLU A 495 -15.74 -22.90 5.82
CA GLU A 495 -15.90 -23.23 7.24
C GLU A 495 -15.58 -24.72 7.48
N SER A 496 -16.07 -25.60 6.62
CA SER A 496 -15.77 -27.05 6.68
C SER A 496 -14.28 -27.40 6.52
N LYS A 497 -13.48 -26.48 5.96
CA LYS A 497 -12.04 -26.63 5.68
C LYS A 497 -11.19 -25.74 6.58
N SER A 498 -11.77 -25.15 7.61
CA SER A 498 -11.11 -24.19 8.48
C SER A 498 -11.00 -24.70 9.90
N THR A 499 -10.02 -24.17 10.63
CA THR A 499 -9.90 -24.33 12.07
C THR A 499 -10.46 -23.08 12.75
N LEU A 500 -11.43 -23.28 13.64
CA LEU A 500 -11.95 -22.22 14.51
C LEU A 500 -10.89 -21.87 15.56
N LEU A 501 -10.62 -20.58 15.72
CA LEU A 501 -9.79 -20.08 16.82
C LEU A 501 -10.66 -19.99 18.08
N ASP A 502 -10.26 -20.73 19.10
CA ASP A 502 -10.89 -20.76 20.42
C ASP A 502 -9.95 -20.12 21.45
N LYS A 503 -10.45 -19.82 22.65
CA LYS A 503 -9.66 -19.16 23.70
C LYS A 503 -8.44 -19.96 24.14
N ASP A 504 -8.47 -21.28 23.97
CA ASP A 504 -7.43 -22.20 24.43
C ASP A 504 -6.29 -22.34 23.40
N ASN A 505 -6.57 -22.08 22.11
CA ASN A 505 -5.65 -22.27 20.99
C ASN A 505 -5.09 -20.96 20.37
N LEU A 506 -5.28 -19.82 21.03
CA LEU A 506 -4.79 -18.51 20.55
C LEU A 506 -3.26 -18.39 20.65
N LYS A 507 -2.60 -17.94 19.58
CA LYS A 507 -1.17 -17.60 19.64
C LYS A 507 -0.91 -16.38 20.51
N SER A 508 -1.88 -15.47 20.62
CA SER A 508 -1.83 -14.30 21.50
C SER A 508 -1.70 -14.64 22.98
N ASN A 509 -1.95 -15.89 23.39
CA ASN A 509 -1.68 -16.37 24.74
C ASN A 509 -0.17 -16.45 25.04
N ASN A 510 0.68 -16.58 24.01
CA ASN A 510 2.13 -16.52 24.17
C ASN A 510 2.60 -15.06 24.32
N PHE A 511 3.18 -14.75 25.48
CA PHE A 511 3.66 -13.42 25.83
C PHE A 511 4.66 -12.83 24.82
N PHE A 512 5.63 -13.63 24.36
CA PHE A 512 6.64 -13.18 23.40
C PHE A 512 6.03 -12.90 22.03
N TYR A 513 5.10 -13.74 21.58
CA TYR A 513 4.37 -13.53 20.33
C TYR A 513 3.59 -12.22 20.37
N LYS A 514 2.90 -11.94 21.48
CA LYS A 514 2.13 -10.72 21.68
C LYS A 514 3.00 -9.46 21.66
N ILE A 515 4.16 -9.47 22.32
CA ILE A 515 5.11 -8.35 22.28
C ILE A 515 5.60 -8.12 20.85
N PHE A 516 6.03 -9.19 20.18
CA PHE A 516 6.55 -9.10 18.82
C PHE A 516 5.49 -8.55 17.84
N ALA A 517 4.25 -9.06 17.92
CA ALA A 517 3.13 -8.54 17.14
C ALA A 517 2.84 -7.06 17.47
N GLY A 518 2.95 -6.66 18.74
CA GLY A 518 2.80 -5.27 19.17
C GLY A 518 3.87 -4.33 18.60
N LEU A 519 5.13 -4.78 18.54
CA LEU A 519 6.21 -4.02 17.90
C LEU A 519 5.97 -3.89 16.39
N LEU A 520 5.53 -4.98 15.74
CA LEU A 520 5.19 -4.96 14.32
C LEU A 520 3.97 -4.07 14.01
N GLN A 521 2.99 -3.97 14.92
CA GLN A 521 1.81 -3.11 14.76
C GLN A 521 2.20 -1.63 14.57
N ILE A 522 3.33 -1.16 15.10
CA ILE A 522 3.84 0.20 14.85
C ILE A 522 4.06 0.42 13.35
N PHE A 523 4.46 -0.61 12.61
CA PHE A 523 4.69 -0.52 11.18
C PHE A 523 3.45 -0.87 10.34
N ALA A 524 2.28 -1.10 10.95
CA ALA A 524 1.05 -1.45 10.25
C ALA A 524 0.67 -0.50 9.09
N PRO A 525 0.85 0.84 9.18
CA PRO A 525 0.57 1.72 8.03
C PRO A 525 1.46 1.46 6.80
N LEU A 526 2.53 0.68 6.94
CA LEU A 526 3.44 0.29 5.86
C LEU A 526 3.21 -1.14 5.37
N MET A 527 2.41 -1.95 6.07
CA MET A 527 2.25 -3.40 5.85
C MET A 527 1.17 -3.77 4.87
#